data_AF-A0A820KIC0-F1
#
_entry.id   AF-A0A820KIC0-F1
#
_cell.length_a   1.000
_cell.length_b   1.000
_cell.length_c   1.000
_cell.angle_alpha   90.00
_cell.angle_beta   90.00
_cell.angle_gamma   90.00
#
_symmetry.space_group_name_H-M   'P 1'
#
loop_
_entity.id
_entity.type
_entity.pdbx_description
1 polymer ?
#
loop_
_entity_poly.entity_id
_entity_poly.type
_entity_poly.pdbx_seq_one_letter_code
_entity_poly.pdbx_strand_id
1 'polypeptide(L)'
;LISCIACPEFNCSANLSQSAICDILLKYRSNDLLNDYLREQQWEGKNDEWIKRFATRCPGCNAPIEKNGGCDEMICIRCQTHFYWSRAKRYFYETIKHQHQSFYIIHPVIDGIVLVFVLLFLIFCAVMFFK
;
A
#
# COMPACT_ATOMS: atom_id res chain seq x y z
N LEU A 1 11.26 -21.25 11.04
CA LEU A 1 12.55 -21.44 11.76
C LEU A 1 13.28 -20.12 11.62
N ILE A 2 13.31 -19.33 12.69
CA ILE A 2 13.74 -17.92 12.64
C ILE A 2 15.23 -17.88 12.26
N SER A 3 15.56 -17.14 11.21
CA SER A 3 16.92 -16.97 10.67
C SER A 3 17.80 -16.16 11.63
N CYS A 4 18.30 -16.83 12.67
CA CYS A 4 19.39 -16.32 13.49
C CYS A 4 20.70 -16.43 12.71
N ILE A 5 21.41 -15.31 12.55
CA ILE A 5 22.79 -15.32 12.06
C ILE A 5 23.66 -15.86 13.22
N ALA A 6 24.25 -17.03 13.03
CA ALA A 6 25.13 -17.63 14.03
C ALA A 6 26.41 -16.80 14.19
N CYS A 7 26.86 -16.64 15.43
CA CYS A 7 28.11 -15.96 15.72
C CYS A 7 29.30 -16.76 15.13
N PRO A 8 30.27 -16.10 14.46
CA PRO A 8 31.41 -16.79 13.85
C PRO A 8 32.44 -17.34 14.87
N GLU A 9 32.32 -17.01 16.15
CA GLU A 9 33.20 -17.55 17.18
C GLU A 9 32.84 -18.98 17.58
N PHE A 10 33.86 -19.85 17.65
CA PHE A 10 33.71 -21.23 18.12
C PHE A 10 33.23 -21.21 19.59
N ASN A 11 32.04 -21.79 19.85
CA ASN A 11 31.29 -21.76 21.13
C ASN A 11 30.48 -20.50 21.47
N CYS A 12 30.29 -19.55 20.55
CA CYS A 12 29.38 -18.44 20.81
C CYS A 12 27.94 -18.79 20.38
N SER A 13 27.05 -19.00 21.34
CA SER A 13 25.60 -19.21 21.10
C SER A 13 24.79 -17.90 21.11
N ALA A 14 25.47 -16.74 21.02
CA ALA A 14 24.79 -15.46 21.00
C ALA A 14 24.02 -15.30 19.69
N ASN A 15 22.70 -15.15 19.79
CA ASN A 15 21.84 -14.75 18.69
C ASN A 15 21.58 -13.25 18.81
N LEU A 16 21.79 -12.52 17.72
CA LEU A 16 21.41 -11.10 17.67
C LEU A 16 19.88 -10.98 17.62
N SER A 17 19.33 -10.06 18.41
CA SER A 17 17.92 -9.69 18.28
C SER A 17 17.67 -9.02 16.93
N GLN A 18 16.42 -9.05 16.46
CA GLN A 18 16.04 -8.36 15.22
C GLN A 18 16.37 -6.86 15.26
N SER A 19 16.23 -6.23 16.43
CA SER A 19 16.61 -4.82 16.64
C SER A 19 18.11 -4.61 16.48
N ALA A 20 18.93 -5.49 17.07
CA ALA A 20 20.39 -5.41 16.98
C ALA A 20 20.89 -5.59 15.54
N ILE A 21 20.27 -6.49 14.76
CA ILE A 21 20.58 -6.67 13.34
C ILE A 21 20.25 -5.39 12.56
N CYS A 22 19.07 -4.80 12.79
CA CYS A 22 18.68 -3.57 12.11
C CYS A 22 19.59 -2.38 12.46
N ASP A 23 19.98 -2.24 13.73
CA ASP A 23 20.90 -1.20 14.18
C ASP A 23 22.27 -1.34 13.52
N ILE A 24 22.78 -2.56 13.38
CA ILE A 24 24.02 -2.86 12.65
C ILE A 24 23.87 -2.45 11.18
N LEU A 25 22.82 -2.90 10.50
CA LEU A 25 22.62 -2.61 9.08
C LEU A 25 22.45 -1.10 8.79
N LEU A 26 21.76 -0.38 9.69
CA LEU A 26 21.65 1.08 9.65
C LEU A 26 23.01 1.75 9.86
N LYS A 27 23.80 1.28 10.84
CA LYS A 27 25.15 1.81 11.13
C LYS A 27 26.09 1.69 9.93
N TYR A 28 25.99 0.60 9.17
CA TYR A 28 26.79 0.39 7.96
C TYR A 28 26.13 0.94 6.68
N ARG A 29 24.98 1.62 6.79
CA ARG A 29 24.21 2.18 5.66
C ARG A 29 23.90 1.16 4.56
N SER A 30 23.69 -0.09 4.92
CA SER A 30 23.38 -1.14 3.95
C SER A 30 21.87 -1.25 3.75
N ASN A 31 21.32 -0.27 3.02
CA ASN A 31 19.86 -0.16 2.82
C ASN A 31 19.28 -1.38 2.09
N ASP A 32 20.01 -1.97 1.15
CA ASP A 32 19.53 -3.12 0.38
C ASP A 32 19.43 -4.37 1.28
N LEU A 33 20.50 -4.69 2.00
CA LEU A 33 20.50 -5.77 3.01
C LEU A 33 19.44 -5.54 4.10
N LEU A 34 19.23 -4.28 4.53
CA LEU A 34 18.17 -3.93 5.48
C LEU A 34 16.77 -4.17 4.89
N ASN A 35 16.54 -3.81 3.64
CA ASN A 35 15.25 -4.03 2.99
C ASN A 35 14.99 -5.54 2.79
N ASP A 36 16.00 -6.31 2.42
CA ASP A 36 15.89 -7.77 2.27
C ASP A 36 15.60 -8.43 3.61
N TYR A 37 16.34 -8.07 4.65
CA TYR A 37 16.09 -8.54 6.02
C TYR A 37 14.68 -8.21 6.51
N LEU A 38 14.25 -6.94 6.38
CA LEU A 38 12.91 -6.53 6.78
C LEU A 38 11.83 -7.26 5.98
N ARG A 39 12.06 -7.51 4.69
CA ARG A 39 11.12 -8.23 3.84
C ARG A 39 10.93 -9.65 4.33
N GLU A 40 12.01 -10.35 4.61
CA GLU A 40 11.97 -11.71 5.15
C GLU A 40 11.23 -11.73 6.49
N GLN A 41 11.57 -10.85 7.44
CA GLN A 41 10.94 -10.89 8.77
C GLN A 41 9.45 -10.51 8.78
N GLN A 42 9.04 -9.53 7.97
CA GLN A 42 7.65 -9.03 7.98
C GLN A 42 6.75 -9.85 7.03
N TRP A 43 7.31 -10.31 5.92
CA TRP A 43 6.54 -10.84 4.78
C TRP A 43 6.83 -12.31 4.48
N GLU A 44 7.49 -13.06 5.37
CA GLU A 44 7.65 -14.51 5.22
C GLU A 44 6.28 -15.17 4.99
N GLY A 45 6.14 -15.87 3.86
CA GLY A 45 4.89 -16.55 3.47
C GLY A 45 3.74 -15.63 3.05
N LYS A 46 3.93 -14.31 2.95
CA LYS A 46 2.89 -13.34 2.54
C LYS A 46 3.12 -12.90 1.09
N ASN A 47 2.06 -12.93 0.30
CA ASN A 47 2.09 -12.47 -1.08
C ASN A 47 1.79 -10.96 -1.17
N ASP A 48 1.96 -10.40 -2.38
CA ASP A 48 1.72 -8.98 -2.63
C ASP A 48 0.29 -8.52 -2.32
N GLU A 49 -0.71 -9.39 -2.50
CA GLU A 49 -2.10 -9.07 -2.16
C GLU A 49 -2.30 -8.89 -0.66
N TRP A 50 -1.66 -9.73 0.15
CA TRP A 50 -1.66 -9.61 1.60
C TRP A 50 -1.05 -8.28 2.02
N ILE A 51 0.13 -7.93 1.48
CA ILE A 51 0.81 -6.65 1.75
C ILE A 51 -0.12 -5.49 1.40
N LYS A 52 -0.77 -5.52 0.24
CA LYS A 52 -1.70 -4.45 -0.18
C LYS A 52 -2.86 -4.27 0.80
N ARG A 53 -3.40 -5.35 1.35
CA ARG A 53 -4.59 -5.30 2.23
C ARG A 53 -4.25 -4.96 3.67
N PHE A 54 -3.14 -5.47 4.18
CA PHE A 54 -2.86 -5.47 5.63
C PHE A 54 -1.70 -4.54 6.03
N ALA A 55 -0.88 -4.08 5.08
CA ALA A 55 0.20 -3.15 5.38
C ALA A 55 -0.27 -1.68 5.46
N THR A 56 0.49 -0.91 6.22
CA THR A 56 0.33 0.55 6.36
C THR A 56 1.66 1.22 6.05
N ARG A 57 1.65 2.42 5.44
CA ARG A 57 2.87 3.16 5.10
C ARG A 57 3.44 3.82 6.34
N CYS A 58 4.75 3.67 6.54
CA CYS A 58 5.51 4.52 7.45
C CYS A 58 5.38 6.00 7.04
N PRO A 59 5.04 6.93 7.95
CA PRO A 59 4.97 8.35 7.61
C PRO A 59 6.35 8.98 7.33
N GLY A 60 7.43 8.40 7.85
CA GLY A 60 8.79 8.92 7.64
C GLY A 60 9.44 8.47 6.33
N CYS A 61 9.23 7.20 5.93
CA CYS A 61 9.95 6.61 4.79
C CYS A 61 9.05 5.85 3.79
N ASN A 62 7.73 5.87 3.97
CA ASN A 62 6.74 5.15 3.16
C ASN A 62 6.90 3.63 3.06
N ALA A 63 7.83 3.02 3.81
CA ALA A 63 7.97 1.57 3.84
C ALA A 63 6.65 0.90 4.29
N PRO A 64 6.24 -0.21 3.67
CA PRO A 64 5.11 -1.00 4.13
C PRO A 64 5.45 -1.61 5.49
N ILE A 65 4.59 -1.42 6.47
CA ILE A 65 4.72 -1.95 7.82
C ILE A 65 3.48 -2.78 8.12
N GLU A 66 3.69 -3.98 8.64
CA GLU A 66 2.63 -4.79 9.24
C GLU A 66 2.47 -4.46 10.72
N LYS A 67 1.24 -4.49 11.23
CA LYS A 67 0.98 -4.31 12.65
C LYS A 67 1.51 -5.50 13.44
N ASN A 68 2.46 -5.26 14.35
CA ASN A 68 2.98 -6.26 15.27
C ASN A 68 2.25 -6.17 16.64
N GLY A 69 1.07 -6.78 16.74
CA GLY A 69 0.35 -6.93 18.01
C GLY A 69 -0.74 -5.87 18.28
N GLY A 70 -0.96 -5.56 19.56
CA GLY A 70 -2.13 -4.81 20.05
C GLY A 70 -1.93 -3.31 20.28
N CYS A 71 -0.70 -2.85 20.51
CA CYS A 71 -0.43 -1.43 20.77
C CYS A 71 -0.68 -0.57 19.52
N ASP A 72 -1.09 0.70 19.72
CA ASP A 72 -1.26 1.65 18.63
C ASP A 72 0.03 2.43 18.34
N GLU A 73 0.89 2.63 19.34
CA GLU A 73 2.20 3.25 19.14
C GLU A 73 3.16 2.26 18.49
N MET A 74 3.77 2.68 17.39
CA MET A 74 4.67 1.88 16.58
C MET A 74 5.95 2.66 16.25
N ILE A 75 7.02 1.92 16.03
CA ILE A 75 8.32 2.48 15.62
C ILE A 75 8.73 1.80 14.32
N CYS A 76 9.03 2.59 13.29
CA CYS A 76 9.53 2.05 12.03
C CYS A 76 10.97 1.59 12.17
N ILE A 77 11.22 0.29 12.06
CA ILE A 77 12.58 -0.29 12.18
C ILE A 77 13.56 0.29 11.13
N ARG A 78 13.07 0.70 9.96
CA ARG A 78 13.90 1.24 8.88
C ARG A 78 14.39 2.68 9.13
N CYS A 79 13.56 3.54 9.71
CA CYS A 79 13.87 4.97 9.83
C CYS A 79 13.67 5.53 11.24
N GLN A 80 13.37 4.66 12.21
CA GLN A 80 13.14 4.96 13.62
C GLN A 80 12.03 5.99 13.87
N THR A 81 11.16 6.26 12.88
CA THR A 81 10.03 7.16 13.06
C THR A 81 8.99 6.52 13.99
N HIS A 82 8.66 7.20 15.07
CA HIS A 82 7.53 6.88 15.94
C HIS A 82 6.23 7.36 15.30
N PHE A 83 5.21 6.51 15.29
CA PHE A 83 3.90 6.87 14.77
C PHE A 83 2.80 6.03 15.41
N TYR A 84 1.56 6.54 15.35
CA TYR A 84 0.38 5.78 15.76
C TYR A 84 -0.21 5.05 14.56
N TRP A 85 -0.43 3.74 14.67
CA TRP A 85 -0.98 2.90 13.62
C TRP A 85 -2.34 3.42 13.12
N SER A 86 -3.22 3.82 14.04
CA SER A 86 -4.52 4.43 13.76
C SER A 86 -4.46 5.66 12.87
N ARG A 87 -3.33 6.38 12.84
CA ARG A 87 -3.13 7.61 12.07
C ARG A 87 -2.35 7.39 10.76
N ALA A 88 -1.82 6.19 10.53
CA ALA A 88 -0.99 5.92 9.37
C ALA A 88 -1.83 5.60 8.11
N LYS A 89 -1.34 6.02 6.94
CA LYS A 89 -2.01 5.79 5.65
C LYS A 89 -1.87 4.34 5.23
N ARG A 90 -2.99 3.69 4.88
CA ARG A 90 -3.00 2.33 4.32
C ARG A 90 -2.14 2.25 3.06
N TYR A 91 -1.46 1.11 2.88
CA TYR A 91 -0.51 0.94 1.78
C TYR A 91 -1.13 1.05 0.39
N PHE A 92 -2.36 0.55 0.22
CA PHE A 92 -3.05 0.50 -1.09
C PHE A 92 -4.25 1.46 -1.24
N TYR A 93 -4.52 2.35 -0.28
CA TYR A 93 -5.78 3.14 -0.28
C TYR A 93 -5.97 4.13 -1.44
N GLU A 94 -4.94 4.45 -2.22
CA GLU A 94 -5.04 5.51 -3.24
C GLU A 94 -5.74 5.08 -4.55
N THR A 95 -5.79 3.80 -4.90
CA THR A 95 -6.32 3.37 -6.21
C THR A 95 -7.84 3.31 -6.30
N ILE A 96 -8.55 3.10 -5.18
CA ILE A 96 -10.01 2.88 -5.20
C ILE A 96 -10.79 4.19 -5.43
N LYS A 97 -10.23 5.35 -5.03
CA LYS A 97 -10.95 6.63 -5.12
C LYS A 97 -11.04 7.19 -6.54
N HIS A 98 -10.03 6.95 -7.38
CA HIS A 98 -9.98 7.52 -8.74
C HIS A 98 -10.93 6.84 -9.74
N GLN A 99 -11.24 5.55 -9.55
CA GLN A 99 -12.06 4.82 -10.52
C GLN A 99 -13.56 5.10 -10.38
N HIS A 100 -14.05 5.40 -9.18
CA HIS A 100 -15.46 5.76 -8.96
C HIS A 100 -15.77 7.22 -9.36
N GLN A 101 -14.84 8.16 -9.20
CA GLN A 101 -15.11 9.58 -9.46
C GLN A 101 -15.34 9.89 -10.95
N SER A 102 -14.60 9.25 -11.87
CA SER A 102 -14.79 9.46 -13.32
C SER A 102 -16.08 8.84 -13.85
N PHE A 103 -16.50 7.68 -13.32
CA PHE A 103 -17.72 7.00 -13.75
C PHE A 103 -18.98 7.85 -13.50
N TYR A 104 -19.09 8.49 -12.33
CA TYR A 104 -20.23 9.32 -11.95
C TYR A 104 -20.36 10.62 -12.75
N ILE A 105 -19.25 11.18 -13.27
CA ILE A 105 -19.29 12.40 -14.08
C ILE A 105 -19.67 12.09 -15.54
N ILE A 106 -19.27 10.92 -16.04
CA ILE A 106 -19.48 10.53 -17.44
C ILE A 106 -20.93 10.09 -17.69
N HIS A 107 -21.55 9.37 -16.75
CA HIS A 107 -22.93 8.87 -16.88
C HIS A 107 -23.99 9.95 -17.22
N PRO A 108 -24.09 11.09 -16.49
CA PRO A 108 -25.10 12.10 -16.79
C PRO A 108 -24.86 12.86 -18.10
N VAL A 109 -23.61 12.93 -18.58
CA VAL A 109 -23.28 13.57 -19.87
C VAL A 109 -23.70 12.69 -21.03
N ILE A 110 -23.46 11.38 -20.94
CA ILE A 110 -23.87 10.41 -21.96
C ILE A 110 -25.40 10.37 -22.08
N ASP A 111 -26.12 10.32 -20.95
CA ASP A 111 -27.59 10.30 -20.95
C ASP A 111 -28.18 11.55 -21.62
N GLY A 112 -27.59 12.73 -21.36
CA GLY A 112 -28.01 13.98 -21.98
C GLY A 112 -27.78 14.02 -23.50
N ILE A 113 -26.63 13.53 -23.96
CA ILE A 113 -26.31 13.48 -25.40
C ILE A 113 -27.27 12.55 -26.14
N VAL A 114 -27.56 11.37 -25.58
CA VAL A 114 -28.50 10.40 -26.17
C VAL A 114 -29.90 11.01 -26.30
N LEU A 115 -30.38 11.72 -25.27
CA LEU A 115 -31.68 12.38 -25.31
C LEU A 115 -31.77 13.42 -26.43
N VAL A 116 -30.72 14.22 -26.62
CA VAL A 116 -30.68 15.22 -27.71
C VAL A 116 -30.75 14.55 -29.08
N PHE A 117 -29.98 13.47 -29.30
CA PHE A 117 -30.03 12.74 -30.57
C PHE A 117 -31.41 12.12 -30.84
N VAL A 118 -32.07 11.56 -29.81
CA VAL A 118 -33.44 11.03 -29.94
C VAL A 118 -34.42 12.14 -30.30
N LEU A 119 -34.36 13.30 -29.65
CA LEU A 119 -35.23 14.43 -29.96
C LEU A 119 -35.01 14.96 -31.39
N LEU A 120 -33.76 15.09 -31.83
CA LEU A 120 -33.45 15.51 -33.20
C LEU A 120 -33.98 14.51 -34.23
N PHE A 121 -33.86 13.21 -33.96
CA PHE A 121 -34.41 12.17 -34.83
C PHE A 121 -35.94 12.24 -34.91
N LEU A 122 -36.63 12.42 -33.78
CA LEU A 122 -38.08 12.57 -33.76
C LEU A 122 -38.54 13.82 -34.52
N ILE A 123 -37.83 14.94 -34.37
CA ILE A 123 -38.09 16.18 -35.12
C ILE A 123 -37.90 15.93 -36.62
N PHE A 124 -36.81 15.27 -37.01
CA PHE A 124 -36.54 14.94 -38.41
C PHE A 124 -37.63 14.04 -39.00
N CYS A 125 -38.04 12.99 -38.29
CA CYS A 125 -39.15 12.13 -38.69
C CYS A 125 -40.44 12.94 -38.85
N ALA A 126 -40.79 13.79 -37.89
CA ALA A 126 -41.99 14.63 -37.98
C ALA A 126 -41.95 15.53 -39.24
N VAL A 127 -40.84 16.20 -39.52
CA VAL A 127 -40.69 17.04 -40.72
C VAL A 127 -40.85 16.24 -42.02
N MET A 128 -40.36 15.00 -42.06
CA MET A 128 -40.49 14.12 -43.23
C MET A 128 -41.89 13.52 -43.41
N PHE A 129 -42.63 13.29 -42.32
CA PHE A 129 -43.98 12.72 -42.37
C PHE A 129 -45.08 13.78 -42.59
N PHE A 130 -44.85 15.03 -42.18
CA PHE A 130 -45.80 16.15 -42.35
C PHE A 130 -45.56 16.98 -43.63
N LYS A 131 -44.66 16.53 -44.51
CA LYS A 131 -44.35 17.17 -45.79
C LYS A 131 -44.73 16.24 -46.93
#